data_AF-A0A950SZX7-F1
#
_entry.id   AF-A0A950SZX7-F1
#
_cell.length_a   1.000
_cell.length_b   1.000
_cell.length_c   1.000
_cell.angle_alpha   90.00
_cell.angle_beta   90.00
_cell.angle_gamma   90.00
#
_symmetry.space_group_name_H-M   'P 1'
#
loop_
_entity.id
_entity.type
_entity.pdbx_description
1 polymer ?
#
loop_
_entity_poly.entity_id
_entity_poly.type
_entity_poly.pdbx_seq_one_letter_code
_entity_poly.pdbx_strand_id
1 'polypeptide(L)'
;EEADKWFTDAGESPFMLFVYEVLPEKAELIPAVQHIDGTARIQTINREQHPLYYDLIKAFQARTDVPILVNTSFNTRGEPIVCTPRDAIECFWTSPLDALVIGPFLLEKAWSNL
;
A
#
# COMPACT_ATOMS: atom_id res chain seq x y z
N GLU A 1 0.60 -14.42 -4.40
CA GLU A 1 -0.35 -15.49 -4.80
C GLU A 1 -1.21 -15.11 -6.00
N GLU A 2 -1.75 -13.88 -6.08
CA GLU A 2 -2.67 -13.49 -7.18
C GLU A 2 -2.04 -12.51 -8.19
N ALA A 3 -0.73 -12.24 -8.12
CA ALA A 3 -0.09 -11.19 -8.91
C ALA A 3 -0.23 -11.42 -10.43
N ASP A 4 -0.13 -12.66 -10.87
CA ASP A 4 -0.32 -13.12 -12.25
C ASP A 4 -1.73 -12.87 -12.81
N LYS A 5 -2.74 -12.68 -11.94
CA LYS A 5 -4.12 -12.32 -12.33
C LYS A 5 -4.33 -10.82 -12.55
N TRP A 6 -3.33 -10.00 -12.24
CA TRP A 6 -3.38 -8.54 -12.32
C TRP A 6 -2.28 -7.97 -13.22
N PHE A 7 -1.16 -8.67 -13.33
CA PHE A 7 0.02 -8.22 -14.04
C PHE A 7 0.57 -9.33 -14.94
N THR A 8 0.97 -8.98 -16.16
CA THR A 8 1.48 -9.93 -17.17
C THR A 8 2.75 -10.62 -16.67
N ASP A 9 2.74 -11.96 -16.71
CA ASP A 9 3.87 -12.83 -16.31
C ASP A 9 4.45 -12.52 -14.92
N ALA A 10 3.63 -11.99 -14.01
CA ALA A 10 4.11 -11.59 -12.69
C ALA A 10 4.36 -12.80 -11.78
N GLY A 11 5.62 -12.90 -11.32
CA GLY A 11 6.06 -13.83 -10.29
C GLY A 11 6.15 -13.16 -8.91
N GLU A 12 6.96 -13.75 -8.04
CA GLU A 12 7.28 -13.15 -6.74
C GLU A 12 8.16 -11.90 -6.90
N SER A 13 7.73 -10.79 -6.31
CA SER A 13 8.46 -9.52 -6.25
C SER A 13 8.32 -8.93 -4.84
N PRO A 14 8.99 -9.48 -3.82
CA PRO A 14 8.77 -9.08 -2.42
C PRO A 14 9.32 -7.70 -2.04
N PHE A 15 10.19 -7.11 -2.88
CA PHE A 15 10.97 -5.92 -2.54
C PHE A 15 10.63 -4.67 -3.36
N MET A 16 9.54 -4.69 -4.14
CA MET A 16 9.13 -3.54 -4.97
C MET A 16 10.23 -3.06 -5.94
N LEU A 17 11.02 -3.99 -6.49
CA LEU A 17 12.15 -3.70 -7.38
C LEU A 17 11.79 -3.83 -8.86
N PHE A 18 10.80 -4.67 -9.19
CA PHE A 18 10.44 -4.99 -10.56
C PHE A 18 9.15 -4.29 -10.99
N VAL A 19 9.10 -3.95 -12.27
CA VAL A 19 7.96 -3.34 -12.94
C VAL A 19 7.32 -4.40 -13.82
N TYR A 20 6.00 -4.46 -13.79
CA TYR A 20 5.20 -5.37 -14.61
C TYR A 20 4.13 -4.59 -15.35
N GLU A 21 3.71 -5.11 -16.50
CA GLU A 21 2.57 -4.57 -17.24
C GLU A 21 1.26 -4.95 -16.52
N VAL A 22 0.35 -4.00 -16.38
CA VAL A 22 -0.99 -4.27 -15.85
C VAL A 22 -1.82 -4.95 -16.94
N LEU A 23 -2.55 -6.01 -16.59
CA LEU A 23 -3.46 -6.64 -17.55
C LEU A 23 -4.51 -5.63 -18.05
N PRO A 24 -4.73 -5.48 -19.37
CA PRO A 24 -5.59 -4.44 -19.91
C PRO A 24 -7.00 -4.39 -19.31
N GLU A 25 -7.60 -5.56 -19.05
CA GLU A 25 -8.93 -5.69 -18.44
C GLU A 25 -8.99 -5.34 -16.94
N LYS A 26 -7.84 -5.13 -16.30
CA LYS A 26 -7.70 -4.75 -14.89
C LYS A 26 -7.31 -3.29 -14.69
N ALA A 27 -6.83 -2.61 -15.74
CA ALA A 27 -6.30 -1.26 -15.65
C ALA A 27 -7.25 -0.26 -14.97
N GLU A 28 -8.53 -0.27 -15.36
CA GLU A 28 -9.53 0.65 -14.79
C GLU A 28 -9.87 0.37 -13.32
N LEU A 29 -9.56 -0.83 -12.81
CA LEU A 29 -9.80 -1.19 -11.40
C LEU A 29 -8.71 -0.68 -10.46
N ILE A 30 -7.51 -0.41 -10.97
CA ILE A 30 -6.34 -0.01 -10.17
C ILE A 30 -5.59 1.21 -10.75
N PRO A 31 -6.29 2.29 -11.14
CA PRO A 31 -5.67 3.43 -11.83
C PRO A 31 -4.62 4.14 -10.95
N ALA A 32 -4.75 4.04 -9.62
CA ALA A 32 -3.85 4.73 -8.68
C ALA A 32 -2.43 4.16 -8.62
N VAL A 33 -2.21 2.92 -9.07
CA VAL A 33 -0.87 2.28 -9.07
C VAL A 33 -0.27 2.17 -10.47
N GLN A 34 -1.03 2.53 -11.50
CA GLN A 34 -0.62 2.41 -12.89
C GLN A 34 0.15 3.66 -13.35
N HIS A 35 1.26 3.42 -14.03
CA HIS A 35 2.06 4.43 -14.72
C HIS A 35 1.42 4.78 -16.06
N ILE A 36 1.78 5.94 -16.64
CA ILE A 36 1.23 6.41 -17.93
C ILE A 36 1.48 5.40 -19.07
N ASP A 37 2.53 4.59 -18.98
CA ASP A 37 2.89 3.56 -19.95
C ASP A 37 2.17 2.21 -19.73
N GLY A 38 1.25 2.14 -18.77
CA GLY A 38 0.47 0.93 -18.48
C GLY A 38 1.12 -0.03 -17.49
N THR A 39 2.28 0.31 -16.94
CA THR A 39 3.02 -0.56 -16.00
C THR A 39 2.80 -0.20 -14.53
N ALA A 40 3.22 -1.08 -13.62
CA ALA A 40 3.24 -0.81 -12.18
C ALA A 40 4.44 -1.49 -11.52
N ARG A 41 5.01 -0.84 -10.50
CA ARG A 41 6.06 -1.43 -9.66
C ARG A 41 5.45 -2.13 -8.46
N ILE A 42 5.47 -3.46 -8.45
CA ILE A 42 4.65 -4.25 -7.51
C ILE A 42 5.47 -4.81 -6.35
N GLN A 43 4.80 -4.94 -5.21
CA GLN A 43 5.27 -5.71 -4.06
C GLN A 43 4.33 -6.89 -3.80
N THR A 44 4.81 -8.13 -3.94
CA THR A 44 4.03 -9.32 -3.57
C THR A 44 4.19 -9.61 -2.09
N ILE A 45 3.07 -9.78 -1.39
CA ILE A 45 3.04 -10.13 0.03
C ILE A 45 2.59 -11.59 0.17
N ASN A 46 3.30 -12.37 0.98
CA ASN A 46 2.90 -13.72 1.40
C ASN A 46 2.53 -13.72 2.89
N ARG A 47 1.69 -14.69 3.28
CA ARG A 47 1.15 -14.74 4.64
C ARG A 47 2.19 -15.25 5.64
N GLU A 48 3.10 -16.10 5.17
CA GLU A 48 4.16 -16.71 5.98
C GLU A 48 5.17 -15.68 6.47
N GLN A 49 5.51 -14.66 5.66
CA GLN A 49 6.45 -13.59 6.05
C GLN A 49 5.73 -12.41 6.72
N HIS A 50 4.53 -12.06 6.26
CA HIS A 50 3.82 -10.85 6.71
C HIS A 50 2.32 -11.11 6.95
N PRO A 51 1.95 -11.86 8.01
CA PRO A 51 0.56 -12.30 8.22
C PRO A 51 -0.41 -11.14 8.37
N LEU A 52 -0.06 -10.09 9.14
CA LEU A 52 -0.92 -8.93 9.33
C LEU A 52 -1.13 -8.13 8.04
N TYR A 53 -0.09 -7.99 7.22
CA TYR A 53 -0.20 -7.23 5.98
C TYR A 53 -0.98 -8.02 4.92
N TYR A 54 -0.77 -9.33 4.85
CA TYR A 54 -1.56 -10.22 4.02
C TYR A 54 -3.04 -10.18 4.41
N ASP A 55 -3.35 -10.32 5.71
CA ASP A 55 -4.73 -10.31 6.19
C ASP A 55 -5.41 -8.94 5.95
N LEU A 56 -4.66 -7.83 6.02
CA LEU A 56 -5.14 -6.50 5.61
C LEU A 56 -5.53 -6.45 4.13
N ILE A 57 -4.67 -6.97 3.24
CA ILE A 57 -4.95 -7.00 1.80
C ILE A 57 -6.18 -7.88 1.51
N LYS A 58 -6.32 -9.04 2.19
CA LYS A 58 -7.49 -9.90 2.06
C LYS A 58 -8.77 -9.24 2.56
N ALA A 59 -8.71 -8.51 3.67
CA ALA A 59 -9.84 -7.74 4.17
C ALA A 59 -10.24 -6.61 3.21
N PHE A 60 -9.26 -5.97 2.56
CA PHE A 60 -9.52 -4.98 1.52
C PHE A 60 -10.18 -5.63 0.29
N GLN A 61 -9.63 -6.75 -0.20
CA GLN A 61 -10.19 -7.54 -1.31
C GLN A 61 -11.65 -7.94 -1.04
N ALA A 62 -11.98 -8.41 0.16
CA ALA A 62 -13.35 -8.80 0.50
C ALA A 62 -14.37 -7.64 0.44
N ARG A 63 -13.89 -6.38 0.47
CA ARG A 63 -14.73 -5.18 0.42
C ARG A 63 -14.78 -4.53 -0.97
N THR A 64 -13.77 -4.75 -1.80
CA THR A 64 -13.56 -4.02 -3.05
C THR A 64 -13.40 -4.91 -4.29
N ASP A 65 -13.28 -6.23 -4.09
CA ASP A 65 -12.85 -7.22 -5.09
C ASP A 65 -11.43 -7.00 -5.66
N VAL A 66 -10.67 -6.06 -5.10
CA VAL A 66 -9.31 -5.70 -5.52
C VAL A 66 -8.31 -6.03 -4.40
N PRO A 67 -7.35 -6.95 -4.59
CA PRO A 67 -6.34 -7.31 -3.59
C PRO A 67 -5.07 -6.46 -3.68
N ILE A 68 -5.19 -5.16 -3.97
CA ILE A 68 -4.06 -4.26 -4.22
C ILE A 68 -4.21 -2.99 -3.40
N LEU A 69 -3.14 -2.63 -2.68
CA LEU A 69 -3.02 -1.39 -1.93
C LEU A 69 -1.89 -0.54 -2.52
N VAL A 70 -2.05 0.78 -2.50
CA VAL A 70 -0.93 1.71 -2.74
C VAL A 70 0.02 1.61 -1.55
N ASN A 71 1.29 1.29 -1.82
CA ASN A 71 2.35 1.29 -0.82
C ASN A 71 3.38 2.39 -1.16
N THR A 72 3.60 3.31 -0.23
CA THR A 72 4.58 4.39 -0.37
C THR A 72 5.34 4.58 0.94
N SER A 73 6.48 5.26 0.90
CA SER A 73 7.28 5.53 2.08
C SER A 73 6.49 6.34 3.10
N PHE A 74 6.44 5.84 4.34
CA PHE A 74 5.89 6.62 5.44
C PHE A 74 6.96 7.60 5.96
N ASN A 75 6.95 8.79 5.40
CA ASN A 75 7.80 9.93 5.74
C ASN A 75 7.15 11.25 5.28
N THR A 76 7.71 12.37 5.71
CA THR A 76 7.45 13.70 5.15
C THR A 76 8.58 14.10 4.20
N ARG A 77 8.32 15.08 3.33
CA ARG A 77 9.29 15.49 2.30
C ARG A 77 10.59 16.00 2.94
N GLY A 78 11.69 15.32 2.65
CA GLY A 78 13.02 15.68 3.17
C GLY A 78 13.47 14.84 4.38
N GLU A 79 12.57 14.04 4.95
CA GLU A 79 12.84 13.20 6.11
C GLU A 79 13.03 11.72 5.73
N PRO A 80 13.83 10.95 6.50
CA PRO A 80 13.94 9.51 6.34
C PRO A 80 12.62 8.79 6.70
N ILE A 81 12.54 7.50 6.36
CA ILE A 81 11.43 6.64 6.77
C ILE A 81 11.39 6.56 8.31
N VAL A 82 10.19 6.65 8.88
CA VAL A 82 9.97 6.56 10.33
C VAL A 82 10.53 5.26 10.91
N CYS A 83 11.22 5.35 12.05
CA CYS A 83 11.83 4.18 12.70
C CYS A 83 11.37 4.00 14.15
N THR A 84 10.80 5.05 14.77
CA THR A 84 10.29 5.00 16.14
C THR A 84 8.80 5.37 16.20
N PRO A 85 8.07 4.95 17.26
CA PRO A 85 6.70 5.41 17.48
C PRO A 85 6.56 6.93 17.56
N ARG A 86 7.59 7.64 18.07
CA ARG A 86 7.62 9.10 18.07
C ARG A 86 7.65 9.63 16.64
N ASP A 87 8.55 9.13 15.80
CA ASP A 87 8.67 9.56 14.39
C ASP A 87 7.35 9.33 13.64
N ALA A 88 6.71 8.17 13.86
CA ALA A 88 5.43 7.83 13.24
C ALA A 88 4.31 8.80 13.66
N ILE A 89 4.24 9.17 14.94
CA ILE A 89 3.25 10.14 15.44
C ILE A 89 3.53 11.54 14.90
N GLU A 90 4.79 11.99 14.90
CA GLU A 90 5.19 13.30 14.37
C GLU A 90 4.91 13.42 12.87
N CYS A 91 5.30 12.39 12.09
CA CYS A 91 5.02 12.30 10.66
C CYS A 91 3.51 12.25 10.39
N PHE A 92 2.76 11.46 11.17
CA PHE A 92 1.30 11.39 11.04
C PHE A 92 0.66 12.76 11.30
N TRP A 93 1.01 13.43 12.40
CA TRP A 93 0.38 14.70 12.79
C TRP A 93 0.65 15.85 11.80
N THR A 94 1.81 15.83 11.15
CA THR A 94 2.24 16.87 10.20
C THR A 94 1.91 16.57 8.73
N SER A 95 1.41 15.37 8.44
CA SER A 95 1.01 14.96 7.08
C SER A 95 -0.49 15.16 6.84
N PRO A 96 -0.98 15.05 5.59
CA PRO A 96 -2.42 15.04 5.31
C PRO A 96 -3.09 13.68 5.56
N LEU A 97 -2.41 12.69 6.16
CA LEU A 97 -2.99 11.37 6.42
C LEU A 97 -4.19 11.44 7.38
N ASP A 98 -5.23 10.65 7.10
CA ASP A 98 -6.47 10.62 7.90
C ASP A 98 -6.33 9.79 9.18
N ALA A 99 -5.64 8.65 9.09
CA ALA A 99 -5.47 7.71 10.18
C ALA A 99 -4.05 7.12 10.24
N LEU A 100 -3.61 6.77 11.44
CA LEU A 100 -2.39 6.01 11.72
C LEU A 100 -2.75 4.75 12.51
N VAL A 101 -2.39 3.59 11.96
CA VAL A 101 -2.40 2.31 12.69
C VAL A 101 -0.97 2.02 13.14
N ILE A 102 -0.75 1.92 14.45
CA ILE A 102 0.56 1.62 15.04
C ILE A 102 0.42 0.57 16.14
N GLY A 103 0.90 -0.65 15.87
CA GLY A 103 0.67 -1.78 16.75
C GLY A 103 -0.85 -2.00 16.96
N PRO A 104 -1.34 -2.10 18.21
CA PRO A 104 -2.76 -2.29 18.51
C PRO A 104 -3.57 -0.98 18.54
N PHE A 105 -2.98 0.17 18.18
CA PHE A 105 -3.62 1.48 18.29
C PHE A 105 -4.03 2.02 16.91
N LEU A 106 -5.19 2.67 16.89
CA LEU A 106 -5.69 3.49 15.78
C LEU A 106 -5.78 4.93 16.26
N LEU A 107 -5.12 5.84 15.55
CA LEU A 107 -5.21 7.27 15.76
C LEU A 107 -5.89 7.89 14.54
N GLU A 108 -6.87 8.76 14.78
CA GLU A 108 -7.56 9.52 13.74
C GLU A 108 -7.46 11.01 14.07
N LYS A 109 -7.31 11.85 13.04
CA LYS A 109 -7.36 13.30 13.25
C LYS A 109 -8.82 13.72 13.43
N ALA A 110 -9.13 14.26 14.60
CA ALA A 110 -10.37 14.97 14.81
C ALA A 110 -10.30 16.31 14.07
N TRP A 111 -10.76 16.35 12.83
CA TRP A 111 -10.98 17.62 12.13
C TRP A 111 -12.10 18.37 12.86
N SER A 112 -11.75 19.30 13.74
CA SER A 112 -12.71 20.32 14.16
C SER A 112 -12.92 21.23 12.96
N ASN A 113 -14.12 21.20 12.38
CA ASN A 113 -14.56 22.23 11.43
C ASN A 113 -14.47 23.59 12.14
N LEU A 114 -13.36 24.30 11.93
CA LEU A 114 -13.19 25.72 12.24
C LEU A 114 -13.21 26.51 10.93
#